data_AF-A0A061Q7G7-F1
#
_entry.id   AF-A0A061Q7G7-F1
#
_cell.length_a   1.000
_cell.length_b   1.000
_cell.length_c   1.000
_cell.angle_alpha   90.00
_cell.angle_beta   90.00
_cell.angle_gamma   90.00
#
_symmetry.space_group_name_H-M   'P 1'
#
loop_
_entity.id
_entity.type
_entity.pdbx_description
1 polymer ?
#
loop_
_entity_poly.entity_id
_entity_poly.type
_entity_poly.pdbx_seq_one_letter_code
_entity_poly.pdbx_strand_id
1 'polypeptide(L)'
;MKGLDGMIRLSKWQLDEARKELAGVQAEMNEIDAQLAALSGQLEKEGAFEGDVLAGLSFGAFAAATFARRDALLKKRHGVEKQRNAKEDVVREAFQELKKFEILAERQALRQKEDAAKRETAMLDEMGIQRHHRDKERDKE
;
A
#
# COMPACT_ATOMS: atom_id res chain seq x y z
N MET A 1 5.87 -11.40 23.49
CA MET A 1 6.41 -11.09 22.16
C MET A 1 5.63 -11.75 21.03
N LYS A 2 5.35 -13.07 21.07
CA LYS A 2 4.71 -13.82 19.96
C LYS A 2 3.39 -13.25 19.42
N GLY A 3 2.54 -12.62 20.24
CA GLY A 3 1.26 -12.08 19.79
C GLY A 3 1.40 -10.86 18.88
N LEU A 4 2.25 -9.90 19.24
CA LEU A 4 2.41 -8.64 18.49
C LEU A 4 3.19 -8.85 17.19
N ASP A 5 4.22 -9.68 17.21
CA ASP A 5 4.96 -10.07 16.00
C ASP A 5 4.04 -10.80 14.99
N GLY A 6 3.09 -11.60 15.49
CA GLY A 6 2.06 -12.23 14.68
C GLY A 6 1.12 -11.21 14.02
N MET A 7 0.66 -10.21 14.78
CA MET A 7 -0.19 -9.12 14.26
C MET A 7 0.53 -8.28 13.20
N ILE A 8 1.82 -7.97 13.41
CA ILE A 8 2.64 -7.27 12.41
C ILE A 8 2.72 -8.10 11.13
N ARG A 9 2.98 -9.40 11.23
CA ARG A 9 3.06 -10.28 10.05
C ARG A 9 1.73 -10.34 9.30
N LEU A 10 0.63 -10.50 10.01
CA LEU A 10 -0.70 -10.49 9.42
C LEU A 10 -1.00 -9.16 8.72
N SER A 11 -0.69 -8.03 9.36
CA SER A 11 -0.93 -6.70 8.80
C SER A 11 -0.06 -6.41 7.58
N LYS A 12 1.18 -6.92 7.55
CA LYS A 12 2.04 -6.87 6.35
C LYS A 12 1.41 -7.63 5.18
N TRP A 13 0.96 -8.86 5.45
CA TRP A 13 0.28 -9.67 4.44
C TRP A 13 -0.99 -8.98 3.92
N GLN A 14 -1.80 -8.39 4.80
CA GLN A 14 -2.99 -7.62 4.42
C GLN A 14 -2.66 -6.40 3.55
N LEU A 15 -1.59 -5.67 3.87
CA LEU A 15 -1.12 -4.55 3.06
C LEU A 15 -0.66 -5.02 1.67
N ASP A 16 0.06 -6.15 1.60
CA ASP A 16 0.53 -6.72 0.33
C ASP A 16 -0.66 -7.19 -0.54
N GLU A 17 -1.67 -7.82 0.06
CA GLU A 17 -2.88 -8.21 -0.68
C GLU A 17 -3.66 -6.99 -1.16
N ALA A 18 -3.84 -5.95 -0.32
CA ALA A 18 -4.48 -4.70 -0.73
C ALA A 18 -3.75 -4.02 -1.90
N ARG A 19 -2.41 -4.03 -1.89
CA ARG A 19 -1.59 -3.48 -2.99
C ARG A 19 -1.75 -4.29 -4.27
N LYS A 20 -1.82 -5.61 -4.16
CA LYS A 20 -2.05 -6.50 -5.31
C LYS A 20 -3.43 -6.25 -5.93
N GLU A 21 -4.46 -6.07 -5.11
CA GLU A 21 -5.80 -5.70 -5.59
C GLU A 21 -5.79 -4.34 -6.29
N LEU A 22 -5.13 -3.32 -5.71
CA LEU A 22 -4.97 -2.01 -6.35
C LEU A 22 -4.24 -2.13 -7.70
N ALA A 23 -3.17 -2.93 -7.76
CA ALA A 23 -2.44 -3.17 -9.01
C ALA A 23 -3.33 -3.84 -10.08
N GLY A 24 -4.22 -4.74 -9.69
CA GLY A 24 -5.20 -5.35 -10.61
C GLY A 24 -6.15 -4.32 -11.22
N VAL A 25 -6.70 -3.42 -10.39
CA VAL A 25 -7.58 -2.34 -10.87
C VAL A 25 -6.83 -1.35 -11.76
N GLN A 26 -5.58 -1.03 -11.41
CA GLN A 26 -4.73 -0.17 -12.23
C GLN A 26 -4.42 -0.79 -13.59
N ALA A 27 -4.19 -2.10 -13.65
CA ALA A 27 -4.01 -2.84 -14.89
C ALA A 27 -5.26 -2.78 -15.78
N GLU A 28 -6.45 -2.97 -15.20
CA GLU A 28 -7.71 -2.81 -15.94
C GLU A 28 -7.85 -1.38 -16.50
N MET A 29 -7.51 -0.36 -15.71
CA MET A 29 -7.56 1.03 -16.17
C MET A 29 -6.60 1.28 -17.35
N ASN A 30 -5.39 0.73 -17.28
CA ASN A 30 -4.41 0.83 -18.36
C ASN A 30 -4.89 0.13 -19.64
N GLU A 31 -5.59 -1.01 -19.51
CA GLU A 31 -6.18 -1.71 -20.66
C GLU A 31 -7.26 -0.84 -21.35
N ILE A 32 -8.13 -0.19 -20.57
CA ILE A 32 -9.15 0.71 -21.11
C ILE A 32 -8.50 1.90 -21.81
N ASP A 33 -7.45 2.48 -21.23
CA ASP A 33 -6.72 3.61 -21.82
C ASP A 33 -6.02 3.21 -23.13
N ALA A 34 -5.45 2.00 -23.21
CA ALA A 34 -4.90 1.44 -24.44
C ALA A 34 -5.97 1.25 -25.52
N GLN A 35 -7.16 0.75 -25.14
CA GLN A 35 -8.29 0.58 -26.06
C GLN A 35 -8.79 1.93 -26.59
N LEU A 36 -8.88 2.96 -25.73
CA LEU A 36 -9.26 4.33 -26.12
C LEU A 36 -8.23 4.97 -27.08
N ALA A 37 -6.93 4.74 -26.84
CA ALA A 37 -5.86 5.22 -27.72
C ALA A 37 -5.91 4.52 -29.09
N ALA A 38 -6.09 3.20 -29.11
CA ALA A 38 -6.23 2.43 -30.35
C ALA A 38 -7.44 2.89 -31.17
N LEU A 39 -8.57 3.16 -30.51
CA LEU A 39 -9.79 3.64 -31.15
C LEU A 39 -9.61 5.04 -31.76
N SER A 40 -8.92 5.94 -31.04
CA SER A 40 -8.58 7.28 -31.56
C SER A 40 -7.70 7.19 -32.81
N GLY A 41 -6.69 6.32 -32.79
CA GLY A 41 -5.82 6.12 -33.95
C GLY A 41 -6.51 5.46 -35.16
N GLN A 42 -7.57 4.67 -34.95
CA GLN A 42 -8.41 4.16 -36.05
C GLN A 42 -9.21 5.30 -36.70
N LEU A 43 -9.83 6.17 -35.88
CA LEU A 43 -10.63 7.28 -36.37
C LEU A 43 -9.79 8.27 -37.20
N GLU A 44 -8.56 8.57 -36.77
CA GLU A 44 -7.62 9.44 -37.52
C GLU A 44 -7.25 8.86 -38.89
N LYS A 45 -6.99 7.53 -38.96
CA LYS A 45 -6.64 6.86 -40.22
C LYS A 45 -7.80 6.85 -41.22
N GLU A 46 -9.02 6.64 -40.75
CA GLU A 46 -10.20 6.59 -41.61
C GLU A 46 -10.65 8.00 -42.05
N GLY A 47 -10.55 9.01 -41.17
CA GLY A 47 -10.83 10.40 -41.54
C GLY A 47 -9.86 10.97 -42.58
N ALA A 48 -8.65 10.41 -42.70
CA ALA A 48 -7.71 10.79 -43.75
C ALA A 48 -8.07 10.25 -45.15
N PHE A 49 -9.05 9.35 -45.26
CA PHE A 49 -9.42 8.65 -46.50
C PHE A 49 -10.68 9.22 -47.20
N GLU A 50 -11.22 10.36 -46.74
CA GLU A 50 -12.45 11.02 -47.23
C GLU A 50 -12.32 11.67 -48.63
N GLY A 51 -11.81 10.96 -49.63
CA GLY A 51 -11.70 11.41 -51.02
C GLY A 51 -12.87 11.02 -51.93
N ASP A 52 -13.76 10.12 -51.51
CA ASP A 52 -14.85 9.56 -52.33
C ASP A 52 -16.23 9.69 -51.65
N VAL A 53 -17.25 10.09 -52.42
CA VAL A 53 -18.61 10.40 -51.93
C VAL A 53 -19.32 9.16 -51.41
N LEU A 54 -19.08 7.98 -52.02
CA LEU A 54 -19.62 6.71 -51.52
C LEU A 54 -18.93 6.27 -50.21
N ALA A 55 -17.65 6.64 -50.04
CA ALA A 55 -16.90 6.40 -48.82
C ALA A 55 -17.35 7.30 -47.66
N GLY A 56 -17.85 8.51 -47.93
CA GLY A 56 -18.38 9.42 -46.90
C GLY A 56 -19.64 8.87 -46.19
N LEU A 57 -20.51 8.14 -46.89
CA LEU A 57 -21.74 7.59 -46.28
C LEU A 57 -21.45 6.38 -45.38
N SER A 58 -20.51 5.52 -45.78
CA SER A 58 -20.04 4.39 -44.96
C SER A 58 -19.19 4.87 -43.77
N PHE A 59 -18.38 5.93 -43.98
CA PHE A 59 -17.61 6.57 -42.92
C PHE A 59 -18.50 7.18 -41.83
N GLY A 60 -19.63 7.82 -42.18
CA GLY A 60 -20.56 8.37 -41.20
C GLY A 60 -21.13 7.32 -40.23
N ALA A 61 -21.51 6.15 -40.74
CA ALA A 61 -22.00 5.04 -39.91
C ALA A 61 -20.88 4.44 -39.03
N PHE A 62 -19.68 4.28 -39.59
CA PHE A 62 -18.50 3.83 -38.84
C PHE A 62 -18.12 4.81 -37.72
N ALA A 63 -18.07 6.11 -38.01
CA ALA A 63 -17.75 7.16 -37.04
C ALA A 63 -18.76 7.16 -35.89
N ALA A 64 -20.06 7.08 -36.18
CA ALA A 64 -21.10 7.00 -35.16
C ALA A 64 -20.94 5.78 -34.24
N ALA A 65 -20.68 4.60 -34.81
CA ALA A 65 -20.43 3.38 -34.03
C ALA A 65 -19.16 3.50 -33.16
N THR A 66 -18.12 4.14 -33.70
CA THR A 66 -16.85 4.38 -33.01
C THR A 66 -17.02 5.34 -31.85
N PHE A 67 -17.75 6.45 -32.03
CA PHE A 67 -18.09 7.36 -30.93
C PHE A 67 -18.90 6.67 -29.83
N ALA A 68 -19.90 5.86 -30.18
CA ALA A 68 -20.66 5.09 -29.19
C ALA A 68 -19.77 4.14 -28.38
N ARG A 69 -18.81 3.48 -29.04
CA ARG A 69 -17.83 2.61 -28.36
C ARG A 69 -16.89 3.41 -27.47
N ARG A 70 -16.42 4.58 -27.91
CA ARG A 70 -15.60 5.49 -27.10
C ARG A 70 -16.34 5.90 -25.83
N ASP A 71 -17.59 6.32 -25.96
CA ASP A 71 -18.41 6.74 -24.82
C ASP A 71 -18.64 5.60 -23.82
N ALA A 72 -18.85 4.37 -24.31
CA ALA A 72 -18.95 3.19 -23.46
C ALA A 72 -17.64 2.93 -22.70
N LEU A 73 -16.48 3.03 -23.36
CA LEU A 73 -15.17 2.89 -22.73
C LEU A 73 -14.90 3.99 -21.70
N LEU A 74 -15.25 5.24 -21.97
CA LEU A 74 -15.11 6.36 -21.03
C LEU A 74 -15.99 6.16 -19.79
N LYS A 75 -17.23 5.68 -19.96
CA LYS A 75 -18.09 5.31 -18.82
C LYS A 75 -17.49 4.17 -18.00
N LYS A 76 -16.96 3.13 -18.66
CA LYS A 76 -16.26 2.03 -17.98
C LYS A 76 -15.05 2.55 -17.21
N ARG A 77 -14.23 3.39 -17.84
CA ARG A 77 -13.05 4.03 -17.23
C ARG A 77 -13.41 4.79 -15.96
N HIS A 78 -14.46 5.60 -16.00
CA HIS A 78 -14.94 6.31 -14.81
C HIS A 78 -15.35 5.34 -13.68
N GLY A 79 -16.00 4.23 -14.03
CA GLY A 79 -16.34 3.17 -13.07
C GLY A 79 -15.10 2.55 -12.42
N VAL A 80 -14.09 2.21 -13.21
CA VAL A 80 -12.81 1.65 -12.73
C VAL A 80 -12.03 2.67 -11.90
N GLU A 81 -12.06 3.95 -12.26
CA GLU A 81 -11.42 5.02 -11.48
C GLU A 81 -12.02 5.15 -10.07
N LYS A 82 -13.34 5.04 -9.93
CA LYS A 82 -13.96 4.99 -8.59
C LYS A 82 -13.48 3.79 -7.78
N GLN A 83 -13.35 2.63 -8.43
CA GLN A 83 -12.82 1.43 -7.78
C GLN A 83 -11.35 1.60 -7.38
N ARG A 84 -10.52 2.23 -8.24
CA ARG A 84 -9.12 2.55 -7.94
C ARG A 84 -9.02 3.38 -6.67
N ASN A 85 -9.77 4.48 -6.60
CA ASN A 85 -9.77 5.37 -5.43
C ASN A 85 -10.18 4.61 -4.15
N ALA A 86 -11.21 3.75 -4.24
CA ALA A 86 -11.61 2.92 -3.10
C ALA A 86 -10.50 1.92 -2.68
N LYS A 87 -9.79 1.31 -3.63
CA LYS A 87 -8.65 0.42 -3.32
C LYS A 87 -7.45 1.17 -2.76
N GLU A 88 -7.19 2.39 -3.21
CA GLU A 88 -6.16 3.26 -2.62
C GLU A 88 -6.44 3.57 -1.14
N ASP A 89 -7.71 3.81 -0.79
CA ASP A 89 -8.13 4.00 0.59
C ASP A 89 -7.92 2.74 1.44
N VAL A 90 -8.25 1.55 0.91
CA VAL A 90 -7.98 0.26 1.58
C VAL A 90 -6.49 0.05 1.83
N VAL A 91 -5.63 0.37 0.85
CA VAL A 91 -4.17 0.31 1.02
C VAL A 91 -3.71 1.28 2.12
N ARG A 92 -4.28 2.48 2.17
CA ARG A 92 -3.96 3.49 3.18
C ARG A 92 -4.33 3.00 4.58
N GLU A 93 -5.52 2.43 4.75
CA GLU A 93 -5.99 1.87 6.03
C GLU A 93 -5.11 0.69 6.49
N ALA A 94 -4.82 -0.25 5.60
CA ALA A 94 -3.95 -1.39 5.90
C ALA A 94 -2.53 -0.94 6.32
N PHE A 95 -2.01 0.09 5.67
CA PHE A 95 -0.71 0.67 6.03
C PHE A 95 -0.75 1.35 7.42
N GLN A 96 -1.81 2.07 7.74
CA GLN A 96 -1.99 2.69 9.07
C GLN A 96 -2.05 1.64 10.17
N GLU A 97 -2.79 0.54 9.97
CA GLU A 97 -2.89 -0.54 10.96
C GLU A 97 -1.54 -1.24 11.17
N LEU A 98 -0.80 -1.51 10.08
CA LEU A 98 0.57 -2.03 10.18
C LEU A 98 1.46 -1.09 11.02
N LYS A 99 1.42 0.22 10.73
CA LYS A 99 2.26 1.21 11.44
C LYS A 99 1.93 1.29 12.93
N LYS A 100 0.65 1.21 13.27
CA LYS A 100 0.19 1.16 14.67
C LYS A 100 0.81 -0.03 15.41
N PHE A 101 0.80 -1.23 14.82
CA PHE A 101 1.43 -2.39 15.46
C PHE A 101 2.96 -2.27 15.55
N GLU A 102 3.62 -1.73 14.52
CA GLU A 102 5.07 -1.48 14.55
C GLU A 102 5.45 -0.52 15.68
N ILE A 103 4.72 0.59 15.85
CA ILE A 103 4.95 1.57 16.93
C ILE A 103 4.71 0.94 18.31
N LEU A 104 3.66 0.11 18.44
CA LEU A 104 3.41 -0.61 19.69
C LEU A 104 4.55 -1.57 20.03
N ALA A 105 5.12 -2.25 19.03
CA ALA A 105 6.22 -3.19 19.24
C ALA A 105 7.50 -2.45 19.64
N GLU A 106 7.80 -1.33 19.01
CA GLU A 106 8.93 -0.48 19.37
C GLU A 106 8.81 0.03 20.81
N ARG A 107 7.65 0.55 21.20
CA ARG A 107 7.39 1.00 22.59
C ARG A 107 7.55 -0.12 23.59
N GLN A 108 7.08 -1.33 23.27
CA GLN A 108 7.22 -2.48 24.15
C GLN A 108 8.69 -2.92 24.28
N ALA A 109 9.44 -2.92 23.18
CA ALA A 109 10.87 -3.23 23.18
C ALA A 109 11.68 -2.23 24.01
N LEU A 110 11.35 -0.94 23.91
CA LEU A 110 11.98 0.10 24.73
C LEU A 110 11.73 -0.11 26.22
N ARG A 111 10.47 -0.35 26.63
CA ARG A 111 10.13 -0.66 28.03
C ARG A 111 10.89 -1.87 28.56
N GLN A 112 10.99 -2.94 27.77
CA GLN A 112 11.73 -4.13 28.17
C GLN A 112 13.23 -3.84 28.37
N LYS A 113 13.83 -3.00 27.52
CA LYS A 113 15.23 -2.57 27.68
C LYS A 113 15.41 -1.73 28.94
N GLU A 114 14.51 -0.78 29.20
CA GLU A 114 14.55 0.05 30.40
C GLU A 114 14.38 -0.78 31.68
N ASP A 115 13.46 -1.74 31.69
CA ASP A 115 13.25 -2.62 32.83
C ASP A 115 14.45 -3.56 33.06
N ALA A 116 15.07 -4.04 31.99
CA ALA A 116 16.30 -4.83 32.08
C ALA A 116 17.46 -4.01 32.65
N ALA A 117 17.66 -2.79 32.15
CA ALA A 117 18.69 -1.88 32.64
C ALA A 117 18.48 -1.54 34.13
N LYS A 118 17.24 -1.24 34.54
CA LYS A 118 16.91 -0.99 35.96
C LYS A 118 17.23 -2.19 36.86
N ARG A 119 16.93 -3.41 36.41
CA ARG A 119 17.26 -4.64 37.15
C ARG A 119 18.76 -4.86 37.25
N GLU A 120 19.49 -4.62 36.17
CA GLU A 120 20.96 -4.70 36.16
C GLU A 120 21.59 -3.69 37.11
N THR A 121 21.15 -2.42 37.05
CA THR A 121 21.62 -1.38 37.99
C THR A 121 21.35 -1.76 39.44
N ALA A 122 20.12 -2.21 39.77
CA ALA A 122 19.80 -2.62 41.14
C ALA A 122 20.67 -3.78 41.64
N MET A 123 20.97 -4.75 40.77
CA MET A 123 21.87 -5.86 41.09
C MET A 123 23.32 -5.39 41.31
N LEU A 124 23.82 -4.48 40.48
CA LEU A 124 25.15 -3.88 40.63
C LEU A 124 25.27 -3.08 41.94
N ASP A 125 24.25 -2.30 42.28
CA ASP A 125 24.19 -1.51 43.50
C ASP A 125 24.21 -2.42 44.74
N GLU A 126 23.41 -3.50 44.74
CA GLU A 126 23.39 -4.48 45.83
C GLU A 126 24.76 -5.14 46.03
N MET A 127 25.43 -5.55 44.95
CA MET A 127 26.79 -6.10 45.02
C MET A 127 27.81 -5.09 45.54
N GLY A 128 27.68 -3.81 45.17
CA GLY A 128 28.52 -2.72 45.66
C GLY A 128 28.37 -2.53 47.17
N ILE A 129 27.12 -2.49 47.66
CA ILE A 129 26.81 -2.40 49.10
C ILE A 129 27.41 -3.59 49.85
N GLN A 130 27.19 -4.82 49.38
CA GLN A 130 27.73 -6.02 50.01
C GLN A 130 29.26 -6.03 50.07
N ARG A 131 29.94 -5.58 48.99
CA ARG A 131 31.41 -5.49 48.98
C ARG A 131 31.91 -4.48 50.01
N HIS A 132 31.31 -3.29 50.05
CA HIS A 132 31.68 -2.25 51.01
C HIS A 132 31.43 -2.70 52.46
N HIS A 133 30.36 -3.44 52.74
CA HIS A 133 30.15 -4.05 54.05
C HIS A 133 31.26 -5.02 54.43
N ARG A 134 31.67 -5.93 53.53
CA ARG A 134 32.76 -6.87 53.78
C ARG A 134 34.10 -6.18 54.05
N ASP A 135 34.43 -5.15 53.28
CA ASP A 135 35.69 -4.42 53.48
C ASP A 135 35.70 -3.72 54.85
N LYS A 136 34.57 -3.13 55.28
CA LYS A 136 34.43 -2.54 56.62
C LYS A 136 34.52 -3.54 57.77
N GLU A 137 34.12 -4.79 57.57
CA GLU A 137 34.31 -5.82 58.59
C GLU A 137 35.76 -6.28 58.68
N ARG A 138 36.46 -6.39 57.54
CA ARG A 138 37.88 -6.74 57.49
C ARG A 138 38.78 -5.69 58.14
N ASP A 139 38.45 -4.40 58.02
CA ASP A 139 39.24 -3.31 58.60
C ASP A 139 39.07 -3.17 60.14
N LYS A 140 38.18 -3.96 60.75
CA LYS A 140 37.93 -3.96 62.21
C LYS A 140 38.64 -5.08 62.97
N GLU A 141 39.20 -6.07 62.27
CA GLU A 141 40.08 -7.11 62.84
C GLU A 141 41.54 -6.66 62.86
#